data_AF-A0A520YD92-F1
#
_entry.id   AF-A0A520YD92-F1
#
_cell.length_a   1.000
_cell.length_b   1.000
_cell.length_c   1.000
_cell.angle_alpha   90.00
_cell.angle_beta   90.00
_cell.angle_gamma   90.00
#
_symmetry.space_group_name_H-M   'P 1'
#
loop_
_entity.id
_entity.type
_entity.pdbx_description
1 polymer ?
#
loop_
_entity_poly.entity_id
_entity_poly.type
_entity_poly.pdbx_seq_one_letter_code
_entity_poly.pdbx_strand_id
1 'polypeptide(L)'
;MGWGTVKVSTRLFSMRTEQQTPLEPSERPTISANVLLLGYAGLLPPLGLILADWLLPSGPIQWGGIVGPYAAVIYSFLGGSWWAFAMKEDPPSTSLLVLAVSPPILALLTFFAGPQLQNILLAVLIAISPGADYLFKLKGLVPPWWMRLRFRLSMGLAALTVLAIYPSYFA
;
A
#
# COMPACT_ATOMS: atom_id res chain seq x y z
N MET A 1 -53.56 18.01 26.84
CA MET A 1 -52.66 16.87 27.14
C MET A 1 -52.96 15.75 26.14
N GLY A 2 -52.27 15.74 24.99
CA GLY A 2 -52.50 14.78 23.92
C GLY A 2 -51.34 13.79 23.82
N TRP A 3 -51.64 12.50 23.97
CA TRP A 3 -50.69 11.41 23.81
C TRP A 3 -50.60 11.06 22.32
N GLY A 4 -49.44 11.29 21.69
CA GLY A 4 -49.15 10.90 20.32
C GLY A 4 -48.68 9.44 20.25
N THR A 5 -49.41 8.61 19.53
CA THR A 5 -49.03 7.22 19.23
C THR A 5 -47.91 7.18 18.21
N VAL A 6 -46.74 6.67 18.59
CA VAL A 6 -45.63 6.40 17.68
C VAL A 6 -45.97 5.13 16.88
N LYS A 7 -46.28 5.29 15.59
CA LYS A 7 -46.36 4.17 14.63
C LYS A 7 -44.94 3.69 14.29
N VAL A 8 -44.54 2.55 14.85
CA VAL A 8 -43.35 1.83 14.39
C VAL A 8 -43.67 1.20 13.03
N SER A 9 -43.06 1.72 11.98
CA SER A 9 -43.18 1.24 10.60
C SER A 9 -42.50 -0.13 10.44
N THR A 10 -43.30 -1.19 10.33
CA THR A 10 -42.91 -2.59 10.08
C THR A 10 -42.39 -2.85 8.65
N ARG A 11 -41.72 -1.88 8.01
CA ARG A 11 -41.09 -2.06 6.68
C ARG A 11 -39.64 -2.57 6.77
N LEU A 12 -39.31 -3.42 7.74
CA LEU A 12 -37.92 -3.79 8.02
C LEU A 12 -37.55 -5.26 7.73
N PHE A 13 -38.39 -6.08 7.10
CA PHE A 13 -38.07 -7.52 7.02
C PHE A 13 -38.34 -8.27 5.70
N SER A 14 -38.70 -7.62 4.59
CA SER A 14 -39.09 -8.35 3.36
C SER A 14 -38.32 -8.03 2.07
N MET A 15 -37.20 -7.32 2.09
CA MET A 15 -36.43 -7.02 0.84
C MET A 15 -34.90 -7.09 1.01
N ARG A 16 -34.38 -8.14 1.63
CA ARG A 16 -32.97 -8.53 1.44
C ARG A 16 -32.87 -10.02 1.13
N THR A 17 -33.69 -10.41 0.18
CA THR A 17 -33.57 -11.65 -0.58
C THR A 17 -33.61 -11.27 -2.05
N GLU A 18 -32.96 -10.17 -2.43
CA GLU A 18 -32.57 -10.01 -3.82
C GLU A 18 -31.57 -11.12 -4.10
N GLN A 19 -32.03 -12.07 -4.92
CA GLN A 19 -31.20 -13.01 -5.63
C GLN A 19 -29.95 -12.29 -6.10
N GLN A 20 -28.79 -12.63 -5.53
CA GLN A 20 -27.52 -12.33 -6.18
C GLN A 20 -27.49 -13.19 -7.45
N THR A 21 -27.98 -12.63 -8.55
CA THR A 21 -27.76 -13.18 -9.88
C THR A 21 -26.26 -13.41 -10.03
N PRO A 22 -25.79 -14.62 -10.40
CA PRO A 22 -24.38 -14.85 -10.65
C PRO A 22 -23.88 -13.79 -11.63
N LEU A 23 -22.91 -12.98 -11.20
CA LEU A 23 -22.32 -11.94 -12.04
C LEU A 23 -21.87 -12.58 -13.35
N GLU A 24 -22.31 -12.00 -14.47
CA GLU A 24 -21.86 -12.40 -15.80
C GLU A 24 -20.32 -12.42 -15.83
N PRO A 25 -19.64 -13.33 -16.53
CA PRO A 25 -18.18 -13.39 -16.56
C PRO A 25 -17.48 -12.06 -16.91
N SER A 26 -18.17 -11.16 -17.62
CA SER A 26 -17.73 -9.80 -17.96
C SER A 26 -17.77 -8.80 -16.78
N GLU A 27 -18.53 -9.08 -15.72
CA GLU A 27 -18.69 -8.24 -14.53
C GLU A 27 -17.73 -8.62 -13.40
N ARG A 28 -16.93 -9.69 -13.57
CA ARG A 28 -15.86 -10.02 -12.61
C ARG A 28 -14.89 -8.83 -12.57
N PRO A 29 -14.50 -8.33 -11.38
CA PRO A 29 -13.59 -7.19 -11.28
C PRO A 29 -12.22 -7.49 -11.90
N THR A 30 -12.06 -7.20 -13.19
CA THR A 30 -10.77 -7.24 -13.87
C THR A 30 -10.00 -5.99 -13.52
N ILE A 31 -8.71 -6.13 -13.24
CA ILE A 31 -7.85 -4.98 -13.00
C ILE A 31 -7.78 -4.10 -14.25
N SER A 32 -7.95 -2.79 -14.10
CA SER A 32 -7.85 -1.86 -15.24
C SER A 32 -6.38 -1.63 -15.64
N ALA A 33 -6.14 -1.40 -16.93
CA ALA A 33 -4.80 -1.10 -17.45
C ALA A 33 -4.18 0.14 -16.77
N ASN A 34 -5.00 1.15 -16.48
CA ASN A 34 -4.55 2.38 -15.82
C ASN A 34 -4.06 2.11 -14.38
N VAL A 35 -4.72 1.20 -13.64
CA VAL A 35 -4.27 0.79 -12.30
C VAL A 35 -2.92 0.09 -12.37
N LEU A 36 -2.71 -0.79 -13.36
CA LEU A 36 -1.41 -1.41 -13.58
C LEU A 36 -0.35 -0.37 -13.93
N LEU A 37 -0.63 0.48 -14.91
CA LEU A 37 0.32 1.50 -15.39
C LEU A 37 0.77 2.42 -14.25
N LEU A 38 -0.18 2.98 -13.50
CA LEU A 38 0.13 3.88 -12.38
C LEU A 38 0.81 3.15 -11.22
N GLY A 39 0.43 1.90 -10.94
CA GLY A 39 1.09 1.08 -9.93
C GLY A 39 2.55 0.82 -10.25
N TYR A 40 2.85 0.41 -11.49
CA TYR A 40 4.23 0.16 -11.95
C TYR A 40 5.02 1.45 -12.18
N ALA A 41 4.36 2.57 -12.51
CA ALA A 41 5.01 3.87 -12.63
C ALA A 41 5.68 4.30 -11.32
N GLY A 42 5.20 3.84 -10.16
CA GLY A 42 5.85 4.03 -8.86
C GLY A 42 7.24 3.38 -8.73
N LEU A 43 7.64 2.49 -9.64
CA LEU A 43 9.00 1.93 -9.67
C LEU A 43 9.96 2.73 -10.55
N LEU A 44 9.46 3.68 -11.35
CA LEU A 44 10.28 4.48 -12.25
C LEU A 44 11.23 5.43 -11.51
N PRO A 45 10.81 6.14 -10.43
CA PRO A 45 11.71 7.02 -9.71
C PRO A 45 12.97 6.32 -9.14
N PRO A 46 12.87 5.21 -8.37
CA PRO A 46 14.06 4.56 -7.85
C PRO A 46 14.92 3.94 -8.96
N LEU A 47 14.31 3.42 -10.02
CA LEU A 47 15.04 2.95 -11.18
C LEU A 47 15.84 4.07 -11.86
N GLY A 48 15.21 5.24 -12.08
CA GLY A 48 15.88 6.40 -12.67
C GLY A 48 17.01 6.95 -11.80
N LEU A 49 16.82 6.97 -10.48
CA LEU A 49 17.86 7.38 -9.52
C LEU A 49 19.06 6.44 -9.55
N ILE A 50 18.84 5.13 -9.60
CA ILE A 50 19.93 4.13 -9.70
C ILE A 50 20.67 4.30 -11.04
N LEU A 51 19.96 4.47 -12.14
CA LEU A 51 20.58 4.69 -13.45
C LEU A 51 21.35 6.01 -13.50
N ALA A 52 20.84 7.08 -12.89
CA ALA A 52 21.53 8.35 -12.78
C ALA A 52 22.84 8.20 -11.98
N ASP A 53 22.82 7.44 -10.88
CA ASP A 53 23.99 7.13 -10.07
C ASP A 53 25.06 6.34 -10.86
N TRP A 54 24.65 5.51 -11.82
CA TRP A 54 25.56 4.68 -12.62
C TRP A 54 26.11 5.40 -13.86
N LEU A 55 25.33 6.29 -14.46
CA LEU A 55 25.61 6.87 -15.77
C LEU A 55 26.13 8.31 -15.70
N LEU A 56 25.81 9.05 -14.64
CA LEU A 56 26.24 10.43 -14.51
C LEU A 56 27.58 10.50 -13.75
N PRO A 57 28.46 11.46 -14.10
CA PRO A 57 29.68 11.70 -13.35
C PRO A 57 29.39 11.97 -11.87
N SER A 58 30.28 11.53 -11.00
CA SER A 58 30.21 11.83 -9.57
C SER A 58 30.17 13.35 -9.36
N GLY A 59 29.15 13.79 -8.64
CA GLY A 59 28.90 15.19 -8.34
C GLY A 59 28.50 15.36 -6.87
N PRO A 60 28.10 16.57 -6.45
CA PRO A 60 27.69 16.82 -5.07
C PRO A 60 26.40 16.07 -4.69
N ILE A 61 25.62 15.61 -5.68
CA ILE A 61 24.38 14.86 -5.47
C ILE A 61 24.69 13.37 -5.57
N GLN A 62 24.35 12.64 -4.51
CA GLN A 62 24.36 11.17 -4.48
C GLN A 62 22.96 10.68 -4.86
N TRP A 63 22.75 10.33 -6.14
CA TRP A 63 21.43 9.97 -6.66
C TRP A 63 20.89 8.71 -6.00
N GLY A 64 21.74 7.71 -5.75
CA GLY A 64 21.38 6.48 -5.02
C GLY A 64 20.89 6.76 -3.59
N GLY A 65 21.40 7.81 -2.95
CA GLY A 65 21.00 8.22 -1.60
C GLY A 65 19.55 8.68 -1.47
N ILE A 66 18.90 9.03 -2.57
CA ILE A 66 17.50 9.50 -2.60
C ILE A 66 16.50 8.32 -2.62
N VAL A 67 16.95 7.12 -2.99
CA VAL A 67 16.09 5.93 -3.11
C VAL A 67 15.46 5.53 -1.77
N GLY A 68 16.22 5.58 -0.67
CA GLY A 68 15.72 5.32 0.68
C GLY A 68 14.57 6.24 1.08
N PRO A 69 14.77 7.58 1.05
CA PRO A 69 13.69 8.55 1.27
C PRO A 69 12.45 8.31 0.39
N TYR A 70 12.63 7.97 -0.89
CA TYR A 70 11.49 7.63 -1.76
C TYR A 70 10.75 6.36 -1.30
N ALA A 71 11.50 5.31 -0.93
CA ALA A 71 10.91 4.08 -0.39
C ALA A 71 10.14 4.34 0.92
N ALA A 72 10.64 5.23 1.78
CA ALA A 72 9.94 5.67 3.00
C ALA A 72 8.60 6.37 2.69
N VAL A 73 8.56 7.21 1.65
CA VAL A 73 7.32 7.86 1.19
C VAL A 73 6.31 6.83 0.70
N ILE A 74 6.73 5.89 -0.16
CA ILE A 74 5.83 4.83 -0.64
C ILE A 74 5.34 3.96 0.52
N TYR A 75 6.22 3.56 1.43
CA TYR A 75 5.82 2.74 2.59
C TYR A 75 4.80 3.49 3.47
N SER A 76 5.00 4.80 3.69
CA SER A 76 4.04 5.66 4.40
C SER A 76 2.68 5.75 3.69
N PHE A 77 2.69 5.87 2.37
CA PHE A 77 1.47 5.87 1.54
C PHE A 77 0.62 4.59 1.69
N LEU A 78 1.27 3.44 1.91
CA LEU A 78 0.55 2.19 2.20
C LEU A 78 -0.25 2.28 3.50
N GLY A 79 0.29 2.94 4.52
CA GLY A 79 -0.42 3.19 5.78
C GLY A 79 -1.73 3.94 5.53
N GLY A 80 -1.70 4.97 4.68
CA GLY A 80 -2.91 5.67 4.24
C GLY A 80 -3.91 4.76 3.51
N SER A 81 -3.42 3.86 2.66
CA SER A 81 -4.27 2.86 1.97
C SER A 81 -4.92 1.89 2.95
N TRP A 82 -4.16 1.37 3.92
CA TRP A 82 -4.66 0.49 4.98
C TRP A 82 -5.69 1.17 5.86
N TRP A 83 -5.50 2.46 6.17
CA TRP A 83 -6.51 3.25 6.89
C TRP A 83 -7.81 3.31 6.09
N ALA A 84 -7.74 3.61 4.80
CA ALA A 84 -8.91 3.65 3.92
C ALA A 84 -9.61 2.28 3.82
N PHE A 85 -8.87 1.16 3.87
CA PHE A 85 -9.47 -0.17 3.93
C PHE A 85 -10.15 -0.47 5.26
N ALA A 86 -9.53 -0.10 6.39
CA ALA A 86 -10.11 -0.27 7.72
C ALA A 86 -11.43 0.50 7.88
N MET A 87 -11.54 1.68 7.26
CA MET A 87 -12.76 2.52 7.26
C MET A 87 -13.93 1.91 6.49
N LYS A 88 -13.74 0.80 5.76
CA LYS A 88 -14.85 0.07 5.12
C LYS A 88 -15.65 -0.80 6.11
N GLU A 89 -15.09 -1.11 7.28
CA GLU A 89 -15.81 -1.78 8.36
C GLU A 89 -16.62 -0.77 9.19
N ASP A 90 -17.79 -1.18 9.69
CA ASP A 90 -18.61 -0.36 10.59
C ASP A 90 -19.02 -1.18 11.84
N PRO A 91 -18.49 -0.84 13.04
CA PRO A 91 -17.48 0.19 13.29
C PRO A 91 -16.08 -0.22 12.76
N PRO A 92 -15.20 0.73 12.44
CA PRO A 92 -13.84 0.43 12.01
C PRO A 92 -13.03 -0.35 13.05
N SER A 93 -12.28 -1.36 12.61
CA SER A 93 -11.41 -2.12 13.52
C SER A 93 -10.24 -1.30 14.03
N THR A 94 -10.19 -1.06 15.34
CA THR A 94 -9.08 -0.35 16.00
C THR A 94 -7.71 -0.97 15.73
N SER A 95 -7.62 -2.30 15.70
CA SER A 95 -6.34 -2.98 15.44
C SER A 95 -5.85 -2.76 14.00
N LEU A 96 -6.75 -2.74 13.02
CA LEU A 96 -6.40 -2.39 11.64
C LEU A 96 -5.99 -0.93 11.49
N LEU A 97 -6.59 -0.02 12.25
CA LEU A 97 -6.20 1.39 12.27
C LEU A 97 -4.82 1.59 12.90
N VAL A 98 -4.53 0.92 14.02
CA VAL A 98 -3.17 0.94 14.61
C VAL A 98 -2.15 0.38 13.62
N LEU A 99 -2.48 -0.72 12.93
CA LEU A 99 -1.64 -1.28 11.88
C LEU A 99 -1.43 -0.27 10.73
N ALA A 100 -2.46 0.45 10.31
CA ALA A 100 -2.40 1.47 9.27
C ALA A 100 -1.52 2.69 9.62
N VAL A 101 -1.35 3.01 10.91
CA VAL A 101 -0.46 4.09 11.37
C VAL A 101 1.00 3.64 11.46
N SER A 102 1.25 2.33 11.55
CA SER A 102 2.61 1.82 11.73
C SER A 102 3.59 2.18 10.59
N PRO A 103 3.22 2.22 9.29
CA PRO A 103 4.18 2.48 8.23
C PRO A 103 4.91 3.83 8.29
N PRO A 104 4.23 5.00 8.43
CA PRO A 104 4.93 6.27 8.53
C PRO A 104 5.83 6.38 9.77
N ILE A 105 5.43 5.78 10.91
CA ILE A 105 6.25 5.77 12.13
C ILE A 105 7.52 4.94 11.90
N LEU A 106 7.38 3.71 11.39
CA LEU A 106 8.50 2.84 11.10
C LEU A 106 9.41 3.44 10.03
N ALA A 107 8.85 4.06 8.99
CA ALA A 107 9.60 4.80 7.98
C ALA A 107 10.43 5.93 8.60
N LEU A 108 9.83 6.75 9.46
CA LEU A 108 10.53 7.82 10.16
C LEU A 108 11.69 7.28 11.01
N LEU A 109 11.48 6.18 11.74
CA LEU A 109 12.52 5.56 12.58
C LEU A 109 13.73 5.10 11.75
N THR A 110 13.55 4.69 10.49
CA THR A 110 14.67 4.25 9.65
C THR A 110 15.67 5.37 9.35
N PHE A 111 15.27 6.65 9.38
CA PHE A 111 16.18 7.77 9.13
C PHE A 111 17.29 7.91 10.18
N PHE A 112 17.09 7.38 11.39
CA PHE A 112 18.10 7.39 12.45
C PHE A 112 19.16 6.29 12.30
N ALA A 113 18.98 5.36 11.36
CA ALA A 113 19.85 4.19 11.20
C ALA A 113 21.06 4.46 10.27
N GLY A 114 21.09 5.61 9.60
CA GLY A 114 22.03 5.92 8.53
C GLY A 114 21.60 5.35 7.16
N PRO A 115 22.12 5.86 6.04
CA PRO A 115 21.55 5.63 4.70
C PRO A 115 21.48 4.16 4.27
N GLN A 116 22.54 3.39 4.50
CA GLN A 116 22.60 1.98 4.07
C GLN A 116 21.62 1.12 4.87
N LEU A 117 21.64 1.26 6.20
CA LEU A 117 20.75 0.50 7.08
C LEU A 117 19.29 0.94 6.88
N GLN A 118 19.04 2.22 6.63
CA GLN A 118 17.73 2.73 6.23
C GLN A 118 17.18 1.96 5.01
N ASN A 119 17.97 1.84 3.93
CA ASN A 119 17.54 1.13 2.73
C ASN A 119 17.22 -0.35 3.02
N ILE A 120 18.06 -1.03 3.80
CA ILE A 120 17.85 -2.44 4.18
C ILE A 120 16.55 -2.57 4.99
N LEU A 121 16.37 -1.75 6.02
CA LEU A 121 15.18 -1.78 6.86
C LEU A 121 13.90 -1.50 6.04
N LEU A 122 13.92 -0.48 5.18
CA LEU A 122 12.78 -0.15 4.32
C LEU A 122 12.49 -1.26 3.31
N ALA A 123 13.52 -1.86 2.70
CA ALA A 123 13.34 -2.97 1.78
C ALA A 123 12.66 -4.16 2.48
N VAL A 124 13.09 -4.51 3.69
CA VAL A 124 12.47 -5.57 4.49
C VAL A 124 11.02 -5.21 4.85
N LEU A 125 10.77 -4.01 5.38
CA LEU A 125 9.43 -3.54 5.75
C LEU A 125 8.46 -3.56 4.55
N ILE A 126 8.92 -3.09 3.39
CA ILE A 126 8.14 -3.10 2.15
C ILE A 126 7.91 -4.54 1.68
N ALA A 127 8.93 -5.40 1.74
CA ALA A 127 8.83 -6.79 1.30
C ALA A 127 7.82 -7.60 2.13
N ILE A 128 7.76 -7.37 3.45
CA ILE A 128 6.81 -8.05 4.34
C ILE A 128 5.42 -7.39 4.34
N SER A 129 5.29 -6.14 3.88
CA SER A 129 4.01 -5.39 3.88
C SER A 129 2.82 -6.12 3.23
N PRO A 130 2.97 -6.93 2.16
CA PRO A 130 1.85 -7.74 1.64
C PRO A 130 1.25 -8.70 2.67
N GLY A 131 1.99 -9.08 3.71
CA GLY A 131 1.46 -9.86 4.84
C GLY A 131 0.38 -9.10 5.61
N ALA A 132 0.54 -7.78 5.78
CA ALA A 132 -0.50 -6.93 6.36
C ALA A 132 -1.70 -6.80 5.40
N ASP A 133 -1.45 -6.63 4.09
CA ASP A 133 -2.51 -6.62 3.07
C ASP A 133 -3.38 -7.89 3.09
N TYR A 134 -2.80 -9.04 3.46
CA TYR A 134 -3.52 -10.30 3.62
C TYR A 134 -4.58 -10.23 4.73
N LEU A 135 -4.34 -9.50 5.82
CA LEU A 135 -5.34 -9.31 6.88
C LEU A 135 -6.59 -8.58 6.37
N PHE A 136 -6.39 -7.57 5.52
CA PHE A 136 -7.50 -6.87 4.86
C PHE A 136 -8.20 -7.75 3.83
N LYS A 137 -7.45 -8.61 3.11
CA LYS A 137 -8.03 -9.62 2.21
C LYS A 137 -8.93 -10.61 2.94
N LEU A 138 -8.51 -11.12 4.09
CA LEU A 138 -9.31 -12.07 4.89
C LEU A 138 -10.67 -11.47 5.31
N LYS A 139 -10.73 -10.16 5.49
CA LYS A 139 -11.95 -9.41 5.81
C LYS A 139 -12.72 -8.93 4.58
N GLY A 140 -12.29 -9.26 3.36
CA GLY A 140 -12.94 -8.83 2.12
C GLY A 140 -12.84 -7.33 1.82
N LEU A 141 -11.88 -6.62 2.44
CA LEU A 141 -11.77 -5.16 2.36
C LEU A 141 -10.96 -4.67 1.15
N VAL A 142 -10.32 -5.59 0.43
CA VAL A 142 -9.51 -5.30 -0.76
C VAL A 142 -10.01 -6.05 -1.99
N PRO A 143 -9.81 -5.50 -3.20
CA PRO A 143 -10.17 -6.17 -4.44
C PRO A 143 -9.43 -7.52 -4.63
N PRO A 144 -10.00 -8.49 -5.38
CA PRO A 144 -9.37 -9.79 -5.60
C PRO A 144 -7.97 -9.76 -6.24
N TRP A 145 -7.71 -8.74 -7.08
CA TRP A 145 -6.43 -8.55 -7.76
C TRP A 145 -5.37 -7.83 -6.90
N TRP A 146 -5.76 -7.25 -5.76
CA TRP A 146 -4.91 -6.40 -4.92
C TRP A 146 -3.61 -7.11 -4.54
N MET A 147 -3.71 -8.32 -3.98
CA MET A 147 -2.54 -9.06 -3.49
C MET A 147 -1.52 -9.36 -4.58
N ARG A 148 -1.97 -9.70 -5.79
CA ARG A 148 -1.08 -10.01 -6.90
C ARG A 148 -0.30 -8.77 -7.35
N LEU A 149 -0.99 -7.63 -7.46
CA LEU A 149 -0.35 -6.36 -7.77
C LEU A 149 0.61 -5.95 -6.66
N ARG A 150 0.13 -5.95 -5.42
CA ARG A 150 0.86 -5.51 -4.24
C ARG A 150 2.14 -6.31 -4.04
N PHE A 151 2.10 -7.63 -4.15
CA PHE A 151 3.28 -8.48 -4.06
C PHE A 151 4.35 -8.09 -5.09
N ARG A 152 3.97 -7.94 -6.37
CA ARG A 152 4.92 -7.58 -7.44
C ARG A 152 5.54 -6.19 -7.22
N LEU A 153 4.73 -5.21 -6.85
CA LEU A 153 5.20 -3.85 -6.59
C LEU A 153 6.10 -3.79 -5.35
N SER A 154 5.73 -4.49 -4.26
CA SER A 154 6.56 -4.58 -3.06
C SER A 154 7.91 -5.23 -3.33
N MET A 155 7.93 -6.37 -4.02
CA MET A 155 9.18 -7.06 -4.34
C MET A 155 10.06 -6.22 -5.27
N GLY A 156 9.46 -5.61 -6.29
CA GLY A 156 10.17 -4.72 -7.21
C GLY A 156 10.78 -3.51 -6.50
N LEU A 157 10.00 -2.82 -5.68
CA LEU A 157 10.50 -1.68 -4.92
C LEU A 157 11.57 -2.09 -3.91
N ALA A 158 11.34 -3.15 -3.13
CA ALA A 158 12.32 -3.66 -2.16
C ALA A 158 13.65 -4.03 -2.84
N ALA A 159 13.60 -4.69 -4.00
CA ALA A 159 14.79 -5.03 -4.77
C ALA A 159 15.54 -3.78 -5.25
N LEU A 160 14.84 -2.77 -5.77
CA LEU A 160 15.45 -1.50 -6.19
C LEU A 160 16.06 -0.76 -4.99
N THR A 161 15.39 -0.73 -3.84
CA THR A 161 15.92 -0.10 -2.61
C THR A 161 17.21 -0.76 -2.14
N VAL A 162 17.33 -2.09 -2.24
CA VAL A 162 18.59 -2.81 -1.95
C VAL A 162 19.65 -2.54 -3.02
N LEU A 163 19.27 -2.56 -4.30
CA LEU A 163 20.19 -2.32 -5.41
C LEU A 163 20.85 -0.94 -5.33
N ALA A 164 20.13 0.07 -4.85
CA ALA A 164 20.65 1.42 -4.65
C ALA A 164 21.80 1.51 -3.64
N ILE A 165 22.00 0.49 -2.81
CA ILE A 165 23.16 0.42 -1.91
C ILE A 165 24.44 0.12 -2.73
N TYR A 166 24.36 -0.70 -3.78
CA TYR A 166 25.52 -1.17 -4.54
C TYR A 166 26.36 -0.08 -5.23
N PRO A 167 25.80 0.92 -5.96
CA PRO A 167 26.63 1.92 -6.63
C PRO A 167 27.47 2.77 -5.69
N SER A 168 27.05 2.94 -4.43
CA SER A 168 27.80 3.74 -3.45
C SER A 168 29.15 3.14 -3.02
N TYR A 169 29.52 1.94 -3.49
CA TYR A 169 30.77 1.25 -3.09
C TYR A 169 31.90 1.28 -4.13
N PHE A 170 31.62 1.62 -5.40
CA PHE A 170 32.62 1.57 -6.48
C PHE A 170 32.90 2.94 -7.12
N ALA A 171 32.35 4.01 -6.54
CA ALA A 171 32.58 5.40 -6.95
C ALA A 171 33.48 6.13 -5.96
#